data_AF-A0A354PJP4-F1
#
_entry.id   AF-A0A354PJP4-F1
#
_cell.length_a   1.000
_cell.length_b   1.000
_cell.length_c   1.000
_cell.angle_alpha   90.00
_cell.angle_beta   90.00
_cell.angle_gamma   90.00
#
_symmetry.space_group_name_H-M   'P 1'
#
loop_
_entity.id
_entity.type
_entity.pdbx_description
1 polymer ?
#
loop_
_entity_poly.entity_id
_entity_poly.type
_entity_poly.pdbx_seq_one_letter_code
_entity_poly.pdbx_strand_id
1 'polypeptide(L)'
;MGLKIHSLAEIPESVSRSFYLYVLDYYNWDEPIGNTLRQNFDRIAEFASKNDAVVIQGVGESHFYSELLSFDGINGKKPKEMLPALMITTIHPNYFLSRNEQRCEGEPIPQDEIVFIRLRDTCKQPTDVLLMLEKIFEDIKNGQRLRDFQVAEEQKRGRGGALANSLILEPNFAGVGVDLKRLWSALCGSSE
;
A
#
# COMPACT_ATOMS: atom_id res chain seq x y z
N MET A 1 -16.98 -3.57 -10.82
CA MET A 1 -16.70 -2.16 -11.14
C MET A 1 -15.65 -1.71 -10.14
N GLY A 2 -14.55 -1.12 -10.61
CA GLY A 2 -13.51 -0.57 -9.74
C GLY A 2 -14.04 0.62 -8.94
N LEU A 3 -13.60 0.75 -7.69
CA LEU A 3 -13.97 1.86 -6.82
C LEU A 3 -12.87 2.93 -6.92
N LYS A 4 -13.22 4.12 -7.42
CA LYS A 4 -12.37 5.31 -7.38
C LYS A 4 -12.94 6.22 -6.30
N ILE A 5 -12.22 6.38 -5.20
CA ILE A 5 -12.65 7.23 -4.08
C ILE A 5 -11.84 8.52 -4.07
N HIS A 6 -12.52 9.61 -3.71
CA HIS A 6 -11.88 10.93 -3.63
C HIS A 6 -11.37 11.21 -2.21
N SER A 7 -11.95 10.55 -1.20
CA SER A 7 -11.51 10.57 0.20
C SER A 7 -11.65 9.19 0.84
N LEU A 8 -10.80 8.89 1.84
CA LEU A 8 -10.93 7.66 2.62
C LEU A 8 -12.19 7.61 3.47
N ALA A 9 -12.72 8.77 3.87
CA ALA A 9 -13.95 8.88 4.63
C ALA A 9 -15.17 8.33 3.88
N GLU A 10 -15.05 8.11 2.57
CA GLU A 10 -16.10 7.56 1.71
C GLU A 10 -16.16 6.02 1.75
N ILE A 11 -15.20 5.32 2.37
CA ILE A 11 -15.23 3.86 2.53
C ILE A 11 -16.12 3.50 3.74
N PRO A 12 -17.26 2.80 3.54
CA PRO A 12 -18.09 2.37 4.65
C PRO A 12 -17.37 1.34 5.53
N GLU A 13 -17.46 1.48 6.85
CA GLU A 13 -16.83 0.53 7.79
C GLU A 13 -17.37 -0.90 7.66
N SER A 14 -18.59 -1.04 7.12
CA SER A 14 -19.26 -2.31 6.88
C SER A 14 -18.70 -3.08 5.68
N VAL A 15 -17.76 -2.51 4.93
CA VAL A 15 -17.21 -3.10 3.70
C VAL A 15 -15.72 -3.37 3.89
N SER A 16 -15.40 -4.56 4.39
CA SER A 16 -14.03 -5.08 4.40
C SER A 16 -13.64 -5.70 3.06
N ARG A 17 -12.37 -5.57 2.70
CA ARG A 17 -11.76 -6.23 1.53
C ARG A 17 -10.55 -7.03 1.97
N SER A 18 -10.18 -8.04 1.19
CA SER A 18 -9.03 -8.88 1.49
C SER A 18 -7.72 -8.10 1.55
N PHE A 19 -7.59 -7.01 0.78
CA PHE A 19 -6.47 -6.07 0.85
C PHE A 19 -6.82 -4.70 0.25
N TYR A 20 -6.08 -3.68 0.69
CA TYR A 20 -6.12 -2.31 0.22
C TYR A 20 -4.79 -1.96 -0.42
N LEU A 21 -4.84 -1.38 -1.61
CA LEU A 21 -3.69 -0.95 -2.37
C LEU A 21 -3.76 0.57 -2.56
N TYR A 22 -2.72 1.26 -2.12
CA TYR A 22 -2.63 2.71 -2.19
C TYR A 22 -1.54 3.11 -3.17
N VAL A 23 -1.92 3.95 -4.14
CA VAL A 23 -0.97 4.58 -5.06
C VAL A 23 -0.54 5.90 -4.43
N LEU A 24 0.69 5.96 -3.96
CA LEU A 24 1.26 7.12 -3.29
C LEU A 24 2.04 7.97 -4.31
N ASP A 25 1.43 9.06 -4.79
CA ASP A 25 2.01 10.00 -5.77
C ASP A 25 1.70 11.47 -5.41
N TYR A 26 2.16 11.87 -4.22
CA TYR A 26 1.78 13.10 -3.50
C TYR A 26 2.07 14.42 -4.24
N TYR A 27 3.20 14.52 -4.94
CA TYR A 27 3.62 15.78 -5.57
C TYR A 27 3.06 15.95 -6.99
N ASN A 28 2.14 15.06 -7.38
CA ASN A 28 1.67 14.95 -8.74
C ASN A 28 2.87 14.95 -9.70
N TRP A 29 3.90 14.18 -9.34
CA TRP A 29 5.22 14.34 -9.91
C TRP A 29 5.09 14.18 -11.41
N ASP A 30 5.42 15.23 -12.18
CA ASP A 30 5.34 15.20 -13.63
C ASP A 30 6.53 14.41 -14.18
N GLU A 31 6.52 13.13 -13.82
CA GLU A 31 7.50 12.13 -14.16
C GLU A 31 6.77 11.03 -14.93
N PRO A 32 7.41 10.41 -15.95
CA PRO A 32 6.78 9.40 -16.79
C PRO A 32 6.12 8.25 -16.01
N ILE A 33 6.70 7.87 -14.86
CA ILE A 33 6.20 6.80 -13.98
C ILE A 33 4.89 7.19 -13.29
N GLY A 34 4.84 8.37 -12.66
CA GLY A 34 3.62 8.87 -11.99
C GLY A 34 2.48 9.10 -12.97
N ASN A 35 2.79 9.66 -14.15
CA ASN A 35 1.82 9.85 -15.23
C ASN A 35 1.22 8.52 -15.70
N THR A 36 2.03 7.47 -15.80
CA THR A 36 1.56 6.13 -16.22
C THR A 36 0.60 5.53 -15.20
N LEU A 37 0.89 5.65 -13.90
CA LEU A 37 -0.02 5.21 -12.84
C LEU A 37 -1.37 5.90 -12.93
N ARG A 38 -1.37 7.23 -13.08
CA ARG A 38 -2.58 8.04 -13.20
C ARG A 38 -3.41 7.65 -14.42
N GLN A 39 -2.77 7.52 -15.59
CA GLN A 39 -3.46 7.18 -16.84
C GLN A 39 -4.05 5.77 -16.86
N ASN A 40 -3.49 4.84 -16.08
CA ASN A 40 -3.93 3.44 -16.05
C ASN A 40 -4.77 3.12 -14.81
N PHE A 41 -5.16 4.11 -14.02
CA PHE A 41 -5.88 3.89 -12.76
C PHE A 41 -7.18 3.08 -12.95
N ASP A 42 -7.94 3.35 -14.01
CA ASP A 42 -9.19 2.63 -14.27
C ASP A 42 -8.94 1.13 -14.48
N ARG A 43 -7.86 0.77 -15.19
CA ARG A 43 -7.44 -0.61 -15.39
C ARG A 43 -7.02 -1.26 -14.06
N ILE A 44 -6.28 -0.53 -13.23
CA ILE A 44 -5.85 -0.99 -11.90
C ILE A 44 -7.07 -1.21 -10.98
N ALA A 45 -8.04 -0.30 -11.01
CA ALA A 45 -9.27 -0.41 -10.24
C ALA A 45 -10.16 -1.57 -10.72
N GLU A 46 -10.21 -1.82 -12.03
CA GLU A 46 -10.88 -3.01 -12.58
C GLU A 46 -10.21 -4.30 -12.08
N PHE A 47 -8.87 -4.37 -12.09
CA PHE A 47 -8.14 -5.51 -11.56
C PHE A 47 -8.41 -5.75 -10.08
N ALA A 48 -8.36 -4.70 -9.24
CA ALA A 48 -8.66 -4.84 -7.82
C ALA A 48 -10.09 -5.31 -7.55
N SER A 49 -11.07 -4.78 -8.30
CA SER A 49 -12.46 -5.24 -8.19
C SER A 49 -12.64 -6.72 -8.53
N LYS A 50 -11.80 -7.29 -9.40
CA LYS A 50 -11.84 -8.73 -9.75
C LYS A 50 -11.12 -9.63 -8.74
N ASN A 51 -10.39 -9.05 -7.79
CA ASN A 51 -9.53 -9.76 -6.84
C ASN A 51 -9.81 -9.39 -5.37
N ASP A 52 -11.06 -9.04 -5.06
CA ASP A 52 -11.52 -8.64 -3.71
C ASP A 52 -10.64 -7.58 -3.04
N ALA A 53 -10.22 -6.58 -3.81
CA ALA A 53 -9.40 -5.48 -3.34
C ALA A 53 -9.97 -4.13 -3.72
N VAL A 54 -9.48 -3.13 -2.98
CA VAL A 54 -9.73 -1.72 -3.28
C VAL A 54 -8.41 -1.05 -3.57
N VAL A 55 -8.34 -0.42 -4.73
CA VAL A 55 -7.25 0.46 -5.09
C VAL A 55 -7.66 1.88 -4.77
N ILE A 56 -6.75 2.60 -4.14
CA ILE A 56 -6.98 3.92 -3.61
C ILE A 56 -5.92 4.85 -4.19
N GLN A 57 -6.38 5.92 -4.83
CA GLN A 57 -5.54 7.01 -5.33
C GLN A 57 -6.09 8.32 -4.79
N GLY A 58 -5.24 9.08 -4.11
CA GLY A 58 -5.60 10.42 -3.68
C GLY A 58 -5.66 11.35 -4.89
N VAL A 59 -6.72 12.15 -4.95
CA VAL A 59 -6.91 13.16 -5.99
C VAL A 59 -6.06 14.38 -5.60
N GLY A 60 -5.37 14.95 -6.58
CA GLY A 60 -4.20 15.83 -6.44
C GLY A 60 -4.29 17.11 -5.61
N GLU A 61 -5.35 17.35 -4.83
CA GLU A 61 -5.46 18.52 -3.95
C GLU A 61 -6.06 18.25 -2.55
N SER A 62 -6.41 17.02 -2.17
CA SER A 62 -7.27 16.83 -0.99
C SER A 62 -6.69 15.96 0.12
N HIS A 63 -7.17 16.27 1.33
CA HIS A 63 -7.04 15.69 2.66
C HIS A 63 -6.82 14.17 2.80
N PHE A 64 -7.06 13.39 1.75
CA PHE A 64 -6.68 11.99 1.62
C PHE A 64 -5.26 11.68 2.13
N TYR A 65 -4.32 12.54 1.76
CA TYR A 65 -2.91 12.35 2.11
C TYR A 65 -2.60 12.78 3.54
N SER A 66 -3.23 13.84 4.07
CA SER A 66 -3.05 14.22 5.48
C SER A 66 -3.58 13.15 6.43
N GLU A 67 -4.61 12.39 6.02
CA GLU A 67 -5.27 11.39 6.84
C GLU A 67 -4.56 10.03 6.88
N LEU A 68 -3.75 9.68 5.87
CA LEU A 68 -2.93 8.46 5.89
C LEU A 68 -1.55 8.65 6.52
N LEU A 69 -1.07 9.89 6.59
CA LEU A 69 0.36 10.21 6.71
C LEU A 69 0.74 11.01 7.96
N SER A 70 -0.19 11.36 8.84
CA SER A 70 0.16 12.07 10.08
C SER A 70 0.74 11.06 11.10
N PHE A 71 2.00 11.23 11.53
CA PHE A 71 2.44 12.43 12.23
C PHE A 71 3.74 13.12 11.78
N ASP A 72 4.49 12.63 10.77
CA ASP A 72 5.66 13.35 10.19
C ASP A 72 6.09 12.83 8.78
N GLY A 73 5.34 11.88 8.18
CA GLY A 73 5.71 11.23 6.92
C GLY A 73 5.04 9.87 6.69
N ILE A 74 5.47 9.14 5.65
CA ILE A 74 4.95 7.81 5.29
C ILE A 74 5.50 6.78 6.27
N ASN A 75 4.68 6.37 7.24
CA ASN A 75 5.07 5.49 8.34
C ASN A 75 6.36 5.96 9.06
N GLY A 76 6.52 7.27 9.25
CA GLY A 76 7.71 7.87 9.89
C GLY A 76 8.89 8.15 8.95
N LYS A 77 8.77 7.88 7.64
CA LYS A 77 9.77 8.24 6.63
C LYS A 77 9.39 9.48 5.83
N LYS A 78 10.38 10.26 5.41
CA LYS A 78 10.14 11.46 4.60
C LYS A 78 9.55 11.06 3.23
N PRO A 79 8.55 11.79 2.71
CA PRO A 79 7.97 11.51 1.40
C PRO A 79 9.00 11.39 0.27
N LYS A 80 10.06 12.21 0.28
CA LYS A 80 11.14 12.17 -0.72
C LYS A 80 11.91 10.84 -0.78
N GLU A 81 11.96 10.10 0.33
CA GLU A 81 12.68 8.82 0.42
C GLU A 81 11.83 7.63 -0.04
N MET A 82 10.51 7.81 -0.08
CA MET A 82 9.56 6.73 -0.35
C MET A 82 8.85 6.91 -1.70
N LEU A 83 8.57 8.14 -2.12
CA LEU A 83 7.66 8.41 -3.25
C LEU A 83 8.35 8.48 -4.62
N PRO A 84 7.61 8.15 -5.70
CA PRO A 84 6.31 7.47 -5.68
C PRO A 84 6.43 6.02 -5.20
N ALA A 85 5.39 5.54 -4.50
CA ALA A 85 5.34 4.20 -3.92
C ALA A 85 3.97 3.55 -4.12
N LEU A 86 3.97 2.22 -4.16
CA LEU A 86 2.80 1.40 -3.92
C LEU A 86 2.80 0.97 -2.46
N MET A 87 1.67 1.14 -1.78
CA MET A 87 1.46 0.60 -0.44
C MET A 87 0.38 -0.46 -0.47
N ILE A 88 0.63 -1.63 0.15
CA ILE A 88 -0.29 -2.77 0.21
C ILE A 88 -0.48 -3.12 1.68
N THR A 89 -1.73 -3.23 2.13
CA THR A 89 -2.05 -3.59 3.50
C THR A 89 -3.44 -4.21 3.61
N THR A 90 -3.66 -4.99 4.66
CA THR A 90 -4.98 -5.48 5.07
C THR A 90 -5.64 -4.56 6.10
N ILE A 91 -4.90 -3.59 6.63
CA ILE A 91 -5.38 -2.60 7.59
C ILE A 91 -6.47 -1.74 6.92
N HIS A 92 -7.63 -1.69 7.56
CA HIS A 92 -8.75 -0.89 7.07
C HIS A 92 -8.38 0.61 7.05
N PRO A 93 -8.74 1.36 5.98
CA PRO A 93 -8.39 2.77 5.85
C PRO A 93 -8.78 3.67 7.03
N ASN A 94 -9.91 3.38 7.70
CA ASN A 94 -10.35 4.10 8.90
C ASN A 94 -9.33 4.09 10.05
N TYR A 95 -8.46 3.07 10.11
CA TYR A 95 -7.38 3.03 11.08
C TYR A 95 -6.43 4.23 10.94
N PHE A 96 -6.20 4.67 9.70
CA PHE A 96 -5.33 5.81 9.45
C PHE A 96 -6.08 7.13 9.67
N LEU A 97 -7.33 7.23 9.23
CA LEU A 97 -8.19 8.42 9.42
C LEU A 97 -8.34 8.84 10.88
N SER A 98 -8.59 7.88 11.77
CA SER A 98 -8.88 8.14 13.19
C SER A 98 -7.65 8.58 13.99
N ARG A 99 -6.45 8.46 13.41
CA ARG A 99 -5.17 8.65 14.12
C ARG A 99 -4.50 9.97 13.81
N ASN A 100 -5.25 10.92 13.24
CA ASN A 100 -4.68 12.12 12.65
C ASN A 100 -3.84 12.95 13.62
N GLU A 101 -4.08 12.95 14.95
CA GLU A 101 -3.27 13.77 15.86
C GLU A 101 -2.97 13.26 17.28
N GLN A 102 -3.31 12.02 17.62
CA GLN A 102 -3.15 11.53 19.00
C GLN A 102 -2.39 10.21 19.06
N ARG A 103 -1.33 10.16 19.88
CA ARG A 103 -0.73 8.90 20.33
C ARG A 103 -1.82 8.11 21.05
N CYS A 104 -2.44 7.14 20.39
CA CYS A 104 -3.37 6.22 21.03
C CYS A 104 -2.58 5.27 21.95
N GLU A 105 -2.31 5.72 23.18
CA GLU A 105 -1.84 4.84 24.25
C GLU A 105 -2.97 3.86 24.61
N GLY A 106 -2.68 2.55 24.56
CA GLY A 106 -3.60 1.50 25.04
C GLY A 106 -4.46 0.80 23.98
N GLU A 107 -4.45 1.22 22.71
CA GLU A 107 -5.18 0.50 21.65
C GLU A 107 -4.43 -0.74 21.13
N PRO A 108 -5.17 -1.79 20.71
CA PRO A 108 -4.57 -2.97 20.11
C PRO A 108 -3.74 -2.59 18.87
N ILE A 109 -2.52 -3.12 18.83
CA ILE A 109 -1.59 -2.92 17.73
C ILE A 109 -2.10 -3.77 16.56
N PRO A 110 -2.26 -3.22 15.34
CA PRO A 110 -2.49 -4.06 14.17
C PRO A 110 -1.33 -5.03 14.04
N GLN A 111 -1.64 -6.32 14.03
CA GLN A 111 -0.64 -7.36 13.79
C GLN A 111 -0.20 -7.37 12.34
N ASP A 112 -1.08 -6.91 11.44
CA ASP A 112 -0.83 -6.84 10.02
C ASP A 112 0.26 -5.81 9.68
N GLU A 113 1.14 -6.21 8.76
CA GLU A 113 2.20 -5.37 8.26
C GLU A 113 1.70 -4.46 7.11
N ILE A 114 2.44 -3.38 6.86
CA ILE A 114 2.30 -2.56 5.66
C ILE A 114 3.45 -2.87 4.71
N VAL A 115 3.16 -3.21 3.47
CA VAL A 115 4.17 -3.42 2.43
C VAL A 115 4.30 -2.19 1.56
N PHE A 116 5.53 -1.71 1.37
CA PHE A 116 5.85 -0.61 0.48
C PHE A 116 6.73 -1.09 -0.68
N ILE A 117 6.40 -0.67 -1.90
CA ILE A 117 7.24 -0.86 -3.09
C ILE A 117 7.57 0.53 -3.64
N ARG A 118 8.84 0.91 -3.59
CA ARG A 118 9.32 2.19 -4.11
C ARG A 118 9.41 2.10 -5.63
N LEU A 119 8.59 2.86 -6.32
CA LEU A 119 8.45 2.75 -7.78
C LEU A 119 9.68 3.29 -8.52
N ARG A 120 10.40 4.25 -7.93
CA ARG A 120 11.66 4.77 -8.52
C ARG A 120 12.77 3.74 -8.60
N ASP A 121 12.86 2.94 -7.54
CA ASP A 121 13.91 1.95 -7.43
C ASP A 121 13.58 0.76 -8.33
N THR A 122 12.30 0.41 -8.38
CA THR A 122 11.75 -0.77 -9.05
C THR A 122 11.53 -0.57 -10.56
N CYS A 123 10.97 0.56 -10.99
CA CYS A 123 10.60 0.82 -12.37
C CYS A 123 11.57 1.81 -13.02
N LYS A 124 12.13 1.47 -14.18
CA LYS A 124 13.04 2.34 -14.94
C LYS A 124 12.34 3.01 -16.11
N GLN A 125 11.25 2.41 -16.60
CA GLN A 125 10.42 2.92 -17.67
C GLN A 125 8.94 2.89 -17.28
N PRO A 126 8.10 3.76 -17.89
CA PRO A 126 6.65 3.72 -17.77
C PRO A 126 6.02 2.33 -17.79
N THR A 127 6.42 1.50 -18.76
CA THR A 127 5.88 0.16 -18.97
C THR A 127 6.14 -0.80 -17.81
N ASP A 128 7.24 -0.60 -17.08
CA ASP A 128 7.62 -1.46 -15.96
C ASP A 128 6.57 -1.41 -14.85
N VAL A 129 5.90 -0.26 -14.68
CA VAL A 129 4.87 -0.05 -13.67
C VAL A 129 3.68 -0.99 -13.90
N LEU A 130 3.22 -1.10 -15.16
CA LEU A 130 2.07 -1.93 -15.50
C LEU A 130 2.39 -3.40 -15.34
N LEU A 131 3.56 -3.82 -15.84
CA LEU A 131 4.04 -5.20 -15.68
C LEU A 131 4.18 -5.57 -14.21
N MET A 132 4.73 -4.67 -13.40
CA MET A 132 4.88 -4.85 -11.96
C MET A 132 3.51 -5.00 -11.27
N LEU A 133 2.54 -4.12 -11.58
CA LEU A 133 1.20 -4.21 -11.01
C LEU A 133 0.47 -5.49 -11.42
N GLU A 134 0.55 -5.88 -12.69
CA GLU A 134 -0.03 -7.14 -13.19
C GLU A 134 0.52 -8.34 -12.42
N LYS A 135 1.85 -8.41 -12.23
CA LYS A 135 2.51 -9.46 -11.45
C LYS A 135 2.09 -9.46 -9.98
N ILE A 136 2.05 -8.30 -9.35
CA ILE A 136 1.58 -8.17 -7.96
C ILE A 136 0.14 -8.67 -7.83
N PHE A 137 -0.75 -8.26 -8.73
CA PHE A 137 -2.14 -8.72 -8.70
C PHE A 137 -2.26 -10.22 -8.98
N GLU A 138 -1.45 -10.78 -9.87
CA GLU A 138 -1.43 -12.21 -10.14
C GLU A 138 -0.93 -13.01 -8.93
N ASP A 139 0.17 -12.58 -8.30
CA ASP A 139 0.70 -13.18 -7.09
C ASP A 139 -0.33 -13.14 -5.97
N ILE A 140 -0.99 -11.99 -5.75
CA ILE A 140 -2.04 -11.84 -4.73
C ILE A 140 -3.25 -12.72 -5.05
N LYS A 141 -3.74 -12.72 -6.29
CA LYS A 141 -4.88 -13.54 -6.72
C LYS A 141 -4.64 -15.02 -6.45
N ASN A 142 -3.42 -15.48 -6.68
CA ASN A 142 -3.05 -16.88 -6.52
C ASN A 142 -2.68 -17.24 -5.06
N GLY A 143 -2.76 -16.29 -4.12
CA GLY A 143 -2.30 -16.47 -2.74
C GLY A 143 -0.81 -16.78 -2.66
N GLN A 144 -0.04 -16.33 -3.64
CA GLN A 144 1.38 -16.62 -3.79
C GLN A 144 2.23 -15.55 -3.11
N ARG A 145 3.50 -15.89 -2.90
CA ARG A 145 4.53 -14.91 -2.52
C ARG A 145 4.67 -13.88 -3.63
N LEU A 146 4.99 -12.64 -3.29
CA LEU A 146 5.47 -11.65 -4.26
C LEU A 146 6.85 -12.09 -4.74
N ARG A 147 6.91 -12.88 -5.82
CA ARG A 147 8.13 -13.65 -6.20
C ARG A 147 9.26 -12.77 -6.68
N ASP A 148 8.88 -11.70 -7.36
CA ASP A 148 9.80 -10.74 -7.97
C ASP A 148 10.32 -9.70 -6.97
N PHE A 149 10.05 -9.88 -5.68
CA PHE A 149 10.44 -8.95 -4.63
C PHE A 149 11.21 -9.63 -3.49
N GLN A 150 12.03 -8.84 -2.82
CA GLN A 150 12.72 -9.21 -1.58
C GLN A 150 12.61 -8.06 -0.58
N VAL A 151 12.75 -8.37 0.71
CA VAL A 151 12.70 -7.36 1.78
C VAL A 151 14.04 -6.62 1.81
N ALA A 152 14.00 -5.32 1.50
CA ALA A 152 15.14 -4.42 1.61
C ALA A 152 15.28 -3.85 3.03
N GLU A 153 14.14 -3.51 3.65
CA GLU A 153 14.10 -2.90 4.98
C GLU A 153 12.86 -3.37 5.76
N GLU A 154 13.04 -3.65 7.06
CA GLU A 154 11.95 -3.86 8.01
C GLU A 154 11.90 -2.70 9.00
N GLN A 155 10.72 -2.11 9.19
CA GLN A 155 10.50 -1.04 10.16
C GLN A 155 9.44 -1.48 11.18
N LYS A 156 9.78 -1.39 12.46
CA LYS A 156 8.86 -1.69 13.56
C LYS A 156 8.09 -0.45 13.98
N ARG A 157 6.82 -0.62 14.35
CA ARG A 157 5.99 0.45 14.92
C ARG A 157 6.70 1.16 16.08
N GLY A 158 6.51 2.47 16.19
CA GLY A 158 7.10 3.33 17.22
C GLY A 158 8.56 3.74 16.95
N ARG A 159 9.28 3.01 16.10
CA ARG A 159 10.63 3.40 15.67
C ARG A 159 10.55 4.46 14.57
N GLY A 160 11.15 5.62 14.82
CA GLY A 160 11.17 6.72 13.84
C GLY A 160 9.79 7.30 13.50
N GLY A 161 8.80 7.12 14.37
CA GLY A 161 7.43 7.61 14.10
C GLY A 161 6.53 6.65 13.31
N ALA A 162 6.94 5.38 13.11
CA ALA A 162 6.10 4.38 12.45
C ALA A 162 4.78 4.12 13.20
N LEU A 163 3.66 4.15 12.46
CA LEU A 163 2.30 3.85 12.91
C LEU A 163 2.00 2.35 12.93
N ALA A 164 2.67 1.58 12.06
CA ALA A 164 2.56 0.12 11.96
C ALA A 164 3.91 -0.50 11.61
N ASN A 165 4.01 -1.82 11.78
CA ASN A 165 5.14 -2.56 11.22
C ASN A 165 5.07 -2.47 9.68
N SER A 166 6.22 -2.34 9.03
CA SER A 166 6.25 -2.29 7.57
C SER A 166 7.48 -2.96 6.95
N LEU A 167 7.29 -3.48 5.75
CA LEU A 167 8.32 -4.01 4.89
C LEU A 167 8.49 -3.09 3.68
N ILE A 168 9.72 -2.69 3.39
CA ILE A 168 10.07 -2.02 2.14
C ILE A 168 10.68 -3.07 1.22
N LEU A 169 10.08 -3.23 0.06
CA LEU A 169 10.48 -4.23 -0.92
C LEU A 169 11.28 -3.60 -2.05
N GLU A 170 12.18 -4.41 -2.61
CA GLU A 170 12.95 -4.11 -3.80
C GLU A 170 12.91 -5.29 -4.79
N PRO A 171 13.24 -5.08 -6.07
CA PRO A 171 13.30 -6.16 -7.06
C PRO A 171 14.21 -7.31 -6.62
N ASN A 172 13.74 -8.53 -6.86
CA ASN A 172 14.46 -9.75 -6.54
C ASN A 172 14.94 -10.43 -7.80
N PHE A 173 16.26 -10.40 -8.02
CA PHE A 173 16.90 -11.09 -9.13
C PHE A 173 17.28 -12.55 -8.78
N ALA A 174 17.08 -12.97 -7.52
CA ALA A 174 17.48 -14.28 -6.99
C ALA A 174 16.29 -15.23 -6.72
N GLY A 175 15.04 -14.78 -6.90
CA GLY A 175 13.84 -15.62 -6.87
C GLY A 175 13.35 -16.09 -5.48
N VAL A 176 13.83 -15.47 -4.40
CA VAL A 176 13.47 -15.84 -3.00
C VAL A 176 12.01 -15.49 -2.63
N GLY A 177 11.45 -14.42 -3.22
CA GLY A 177 10.09 -13.93 -3.00
C GLY A 177 9.76 -13.45 -1.57
N VAL A 178 8.67 -12.69 -1.43
CA VAL A 178 8.15 -12.22 -0.12
C VAL A 178 6.82 -12.88 0.20
N ASP A 179 6.70 -13.46 1.40
CA ASP A 179 5.48 -14.12 1.83
C ASP A 179 4.42 -13.14 2.32
N LEU A 180 3.32 -13.04 1.57
CA LEU A 180 2.21 -12.17 1.90
C LEU A 180 1.41 -12.66 3.13
N LYS A 181 1.66 -13.86 3.66
CA LYS A 181 1.12 -14.27 4.98
C LYS A 181 1.52 -13.31 6.10
N ARG A 182 2.60 -12.54 5.92
CA ARG A 182 2.97 -11.44 6.82
C ARG A 182 1.94 -10.28 6.81
N LEU A 183 1.23 -10.08 5.71
CA LEU A 183 0.07 -9.18 5.62
C LEU A 183 -1.22 -9.82 6.16
N TRP A 184 -1.34 -11.15 6.10
CA TRP A 184 -2.55 -11.90 6.49
C TRP A 184 -2.50 -12.54 7.87
N SER A 185 -1.51 -12.20 8.70
CA SER A 185 -1.32 -12.84 10.01
C SER A 185 -2.51 -12.70 10.96
N ALA A 186 -3.44 -11.78 10.72
CA ALA A 186 -4.72 -11.67 11.43
C ALA A 186 -5.91 -12.47 10.84
N LEU A 187 -5.87 -12.92 9.58
CA LEU A 187 -6.96 -13.68 8.93
C LEU A 187 -6.78 -15.20 8.97
N CYS A 188 -5.57 -15.69 9.28
CA CYS A 188 -5.29 -17.12 9.52
C CYS A 188 -5.23 -17.48 11.01
N GLY A 189 -5.94 -16.75 11.86
CA GLY A 189 -6.25 -17.19 13.22
C GLY A 189 -7.44 -18.15 13.21
N SER A 190 -7.18 -19.43 13.53
CA SER A 190 -8.14 -20.48 13.89
C SER A 190 -8.81 -21.26 12.76
N SER A 191 -8.06 -22.18 12.16
CA SER A 191 -8.61 -23.50 11.84
C SER A 191 -7.64 -24.57 12.32
N GLU A 192 -7.59 -24.74 13.65
CA GLU A 192 -7.32 -26.00 14.38
C GLU A 192 -7.95 -25.88 15.77
#